data_AF-A0A3D0PXS1-F1
#
_entry.id   AF-A0A3D0PXS1-F1
#
_cell.length_a   1.000
_cell.length_b   1.000
_cell.length_c   1.000
_cell.angle_alpha   90.00
_cell.angle_beta   90.00
_cell.angle_gamma   90.00
#
_symmetry.space_group_name_H-M   'P 1'
#
loop_
_entity.id
_entity.type
_entity.pdbx_description
1 polymer ?
#
loop_
_entity_poly.entity_id
_entity_poly.type
_entity_poly.pdbx_seq_one_letter_code
_entity_poly.pdbx_strand_id
1 'polypeptide(L)'
;MSEIKDDNLAEIKDLSVSFMTDAGSIKAIDKISFEIPRKKVIGVVGESGSGKSVTARSIIKLLPETATTSGAVYLSNRKGDEQLDVLSLSGEQLREMRGAEAAMVFQEPNSVLNPVYTIGWQIEEGLRAHGMKDKKELRAKA
;
A
#
# COMPACT_ATOMS: atom_id res chain seq x y z
N MET A 1 1.15 -27.74 22.46
CA MET A 1 2.17 -26.81 21.96
C MET A 1 1.74 -26.40 20.57
N SER A 2 0.99 -25.30 20.43
CA SER A 2 0.73 -24.65 19.15
C SER A 2 1.74 -23.52 19.05
N GLU A 3 2.64 -23.65 18.07
CA GLU A 3 3.69 -22.71 17.77
C GLU A 3 3.16 -21.28 17.67
N ILE A 4 3.97 -20.34 18.14
CA ILE A 4 3.76 -18.91 17.96
C ILE A 4 3.60 -18.70 16.45
N LYS A 5 2.40 -18.32 15.99
CA LYS A 5 2.21 -17.82 14.62
C LYS A 5 3.25 -16.74 14.40
N ASP A 6 4.11 -16.92 13.41
CA ASP A 6 5.03 -15.88 12.97
C ASP A 6 4.25 -14.57 12.81
N ASP A 7 4.68 -13.52 13.51
CA ASP A 7 4.03 -12.21 13.52
C ASP A 7 4.31 -11.52 12.19
N ASN A 8 3.59 -11.97 11.15
CA ASN A 8 3.67 -11.40 9.82
C ASN A 8 2.87 -10.11 9.75
N LEU A 9 3.47 -9.07 9.17
CA LEU A 9 2.80 -7.81 8.89
C LEU A 9 1.92 -7.92 7.64
N ALA A 10 2.42 -8.60 6.61
CA ALA A 10 1.67 -8.82 5.38
C ALA A 10 1.88 -10.23 4.84
N GLU A 11 0.85 -10.77 4.20
CA GLU A 11 0.85 -12.08 3.57
C GLU A 11 0.19 -11.96 2.19
N ILE A 12 0.94 -12.30 1.14
CA ILE A 12 0.51 -12.24 -0.25
C ILE A 12 0.37 -13.67 -0.75
N LYS A 13 -0.80 -14.02 -1.29
CA LYS A 13 -1.10 -15.37 -1.79
C LYS A 13 -1.58 -15.34 -3.23
N ASP A 14 -0.85 -16.06 -4.08
CA ASP A 14 -1.14 -16.29 -5.50
C ASP A 14 -1.56 -15.01 -6.25
N LEU A 15 -0.95 -13.89 -5.85
CA LEU A 15 -1.29 -12.58 -6.38
C LEU A 15 -0.92 -12.52 -7.85
N SER A 16 -1.90 -12.21 -8.69
CA SER A 16 -1.70 -11.97 -10.12
C SER A 16 -2.26 -10.61 -10.49
N VAL A 17 -1.57 -9.91 -11.38
CA VAL A 17 -1.98 -8.60 -11.87
C VAL A 17 -1.81 -8.56 -13.37
N SER A 18 -2.89 -8.22 -14.06
CA SER A 18 -2.90 -8.02 -15.51
C SER A 18 -3.42 -6.63 -15.85
N PHE A 19 -2.89 -6.02 -16.91
CA PHE A 19 -3.33 -4.73 -17.42
C PHE A 19 -3.95 -4.91 -18.80
N MET A 20 -5.07 -4.23 -19.04
CA MET A 20 -5.64 -4.16 -20.39
C MET A 20 -4.93 -3.09 -21.19
N THR A 21 -4.42 -3.47 -22.37
CA THR A 21 -3.80 -2.56 -23.34
C THR A 21 -4.43 -2.77 -24.72
N ASP A 22 -4.21 -1.84 -25.64
CA ASP A 22 -4.72 -1.95 -27.02
C ASP A 22 -4.17 -3.18 -27.77
N ALA A 23 -2.99 -3.68 -27.36
CA ALA A 23 -2.36 -4.87 -27.90
C ALA A 23 -2.80 -6.18 -27.19
N GLY A 24 -3.70 -6.09 -26.21
CA GLY A 24 -4.20 -7.21 -25.41
C GLY A 24 -3.85 -7.10 -23.93
N SER A 25 -4.17 -8.17 -23.18
CA SER A 25 -3.90 -8.22 -21.74
C SER A 25 -2.43 -8.56 -21.49
N ILE A 26 -1.74 -7.71 -20.73
CA ILE A 26 -0.37 -7.93 -20.28
C ILE A 26 -0.39 -8.37 -18.83
N LYS A 27 0.10 -9.58 -18.56
CA LYS A 27 0.28 -10.06 -17.19
C LYS A 27 1.59 -9.49 -16.62
N ALA A 28 1.47 -8.58 -15.66
CA ALA A 28 2.62 -7.94 -15.00
C ALA A 28 3.16 -8.75 -13.82
N ILE A 29 2.28 -9.54 -13.18
CA ILE A 29 2.61 -10.42 -12.06
C ILE A 29 1.82 -11.72 -12.22
N ASP A 30 2.48 -12.86 -12.04
CA ASP A 30 1.85 -14.18 -12.10
C ASP A 30 2.01 -14.96 -10.79
N LYS A 31 0.90 -15.17 -10.08
CA LYS A 31 0.79 -16.03 -8.89
C LYS A 31 1.95 -15.94 -7.90
N ILE A 32 2.32 -14.73 -7.52
CA ILE A 32 3.37 -14.54 -6.52
C ILE A 32 2.82 -14.76 -5.11
N SER A 33 3.61 -15.43 -4.27
CA SER A 33 3.28 -15.69 -2.87
C SER A 33 4.51 -15.40 -2.00
N PHE A 34 4.35 -14.53 -0.99
CA PHE A 34 5.41 -14.18 -0.05
C PHE A 34 4.85 -13.51 1.20
N GLU A 35 5.68 -13.45 2.23
CA GLU A 35 5.34 -12.86 3.53
C GLU A 35 6.29 -11.71 3.85
N ILE A 36 5.77 -10.73 4.59
CA ILE A 36 6.55 -9.63 5.16
C ILE A 36 6.47 -9.78 6.68
N PRO A 37 7.54 -10.25 7.34
CA PRO A 37 7.55 -10.36 8.79
C PRO A 37 7.50 -8.98 9.45
N ARG A 38 6.84 -8.86 10.60
CA ARG A 38 6.77 -7.60 11.33
C ARG A 38 8.16 -7.15 11.77
N LYS A 39 8.37 -5.83 11.80
CA LYS A 39 9.63 -5.18 12.21
C LYS A 39 10.85 -5.59 11.37
N LYS A 40 10.65 -6.02 10.12
CA LYS A 40 11.72 -6.29 9.16
C LYS A 40 11.70 -5.29 8.01
N VAL A 41 12.86 -5.07 7.43
CA VAL A 41 13.03 -4.31 6.19
C VAL A 41 13.22 -5.32 5.07
N ILE A 42 12.33 -5.29 4.09
CA ILE A 42 12.36 -6.19 2.93
C ILE A 42 12.71 -5.40 1.68
N GLY A 43 13.68 -5.90 0.91
CA GLY A 43 14.06 -5.36 -0.38
C GLY A 43 13.56 -6.24 -1.51
N VAL A 44 12.95 -5.64 -2.53
CA VAL A 44 12.57 -6.32 -3.77
C VAL A 44 13.49 -5.86 -4.88
N VAL A 45 14.23 -6.81 -5.48
CA VAL A 45 15.21 -6.55 -6.53
C VAL A 45 14.84 -7.30 -7.81
N GLY A 46 15.30 -6.78 -8.96
CA GLY A 46 15.00 -7.34 -10.28
C GLY A 46 15.15 -6.29 -11.38
N GLU A 47 15.10 -6.72 -12.63
CA GLU A 47 15.27 -5.87 -13.81
C GLU A 47 14.12 -4.86 -14.01
N SER A 48 14.35 -3.82 -14.82
CA SER A 48 13.27 -2.90 -15.19
C SER A 48 12.12 -3.67 -15.84
N GLY A 49 10.87 -3.37 -15.44
CA GLY A 49 9.70 -4.08 -15.95
C GLY A 49 9.37 -5.42 -15.28
N SER A 50 10.17 -5.92 -14.34
CA SER A 50 9.93 -7.22 -13.68
C SER A 50 8.76 -7.25 -12.67
N GLY A 51 7.88 -6.24 -12.67
CA GLY A 51 6.71 -6.21 -11.79
C GLY A 51 6.93 -5.69 -10.36
N LYS A 52 8.12 -5.17 -10.00
CA LYS A 52 8.41 -4.67 -8.64
C LYS A 52 7.46 -3.56 -8.18
N SER A 53 7.34 -2.50 -8.98
CA SER A 53 6.46 -1.36 -8.66
C SER A 53 4.99 -1.76 -8.65
N VAL A 54 4.60 -2.69 -9.52
CA VAL A 54 3.24 -3.27 -9.54
C VAL A 54 3.00 -4.01 -8.23
N THR A 55 3.96 -4.84 -7.78
CA THR A 55 3.85 -5.62 -6.54
C THR A 55 3.65 -4.71 -5.33
N ALA A 56 4.50 -3.67 -5.20
CA ALA A 56 4.40 -2.73 -4.09
C ALA A 56 3.08 -1.96 -4.10
N ARG A 57 2.60 -1.53 -5.28
CA ARG A 57 1.30 -0.83 -5.41
C ARG A 57 0.11 -1.74 -5.12
N SER A 58 0.18 -3.02 -5.47
CA SER A 58 -0.88 -4.00 -5.18
C SER A 58 -1.12 -4.17 -3.68
N ILE A 59 -0.04 -4.17 -2.87
CA ILE A 59 -0.13 -4.38 -1.41
C ILE A 59 -1.03 -3.35 -0.72
N ILE A 60 -1.11 -2.12 -1.26
CA ILE A 60 -1.94 -1.03 -0.74
C ILE A 60 -3.08 -0.62 -1.69
N LYS A 61 -3.37 -1.50 -2.67
CA LYS A 61 -4.42 -1.34 -3.70
C LYS A 61 -4.34 -0.03 -4.49
N LEU A 62 -3.13 0.44 -4.81
CA LEU A 62 -2.89 1.67 -5.59
C LEU A 62 -2.69 1.43 -7.09
N LEU A 63 -3.20 0.30 -7.61
CA LEU A 63 -3.20 0.05 -9.04
C LEU A 63 -4.28 0.87 -9.74
N PRO A 64 -4.07 1.27 -11.00
CA PRO A 64 -5.09 1.95 -11.80
C PRO A 64 -6.28 1.02 -12.08
N GLU A 65 -7.43 1.59 -12.43
CA GLU A 65 -8.65 0.84 -12.76
C GLU A 65 -8.50 -0.11 -13.96
N THR A 66 -7.51 0.14 -14.83
CA THR A 66 -7.17 -0.74 -15.95
C THR A 66 -6.50 -2.05 -15.52
N ALA A 67 -6.14 -2.18 -14.24
CA ALA A 67 -5.56 -3.39 -13.68
C ALA A 67 -6.64 -4.34 -13.17
N THR A 68 -6.50 -5.62 -13.51
CA THR A 68 -7.26 -6.71 -12.92
C THR A 68 -6.36 -7.47 -11.94
N THR A 69 -6.84 -7.65 -10.71
CA THR A 69 -6.11 -8.34 -9.64
C THR A 69 -6.83 -9.61 -9.21
N SER A 70 -6.10 -10.69 -8.97
CA SER A 70 -6.61 -11.93 -8.35
C SER A 70 -5.64 -12.45 -7.29
N GLY A 71 -6.10 -13.36 -6.43
CA GLY A 71 -5.34 -13.85 -5.28
C GLY A 71 -5.79 -13.14 -4.00
N ALA A 72 -4.90 -13.04 -3.02
CA ALA A 72 -5.17 -12.37 -1.75
C ALA A 72 -3.97 -11.54 -1.26
N VAL A 73 -4.29 -10.44 -0.58
CA VAL A 73 -3.33 -9.60 0.12
C VAL A 73 -3.89 -9.35 1.51
N TYR A 74 -3.25 -9.92 2.52
CA TYR A 74 -3.59 -9.71 3.91
C TYR A 74 -2.61 -8.76 4.56
N LEU A 75 -3.12 -7.75 5.28
CA LEU A 75 -2.33 -6.78 6.02
C LEU A 75 -2.78 -6.76 7.47
N SER A 76 -1.89 -7.05 8.41
CA SER A 76 -2.17 -6.88 9.82
C SER A 76 -2.16 -5.40 10.21
N ASN A 77 -3.10 -5.01 11.05
CA ASN A 77 -3.10 -3.66 11.59
C ASN A 77 -1.88 -3.41 12.50
N ARG A 78 -1.70 -2.16 12.90
CA ARG A 78 -0.58 -1.68 13.72
C ARG A 78 -0.56 -2.33 15.09
N LYS A 79 -1.73 -2.67 15.65
CA LYS A 79 -1.86 -3.36 16.95
C LYS A 79 -1.51 -4.85 16.86
N GLY A 80 -1.65 -5.46 15.67
CA GLY A 80 -1.45 -6.88 15.42
C GLY A 80 -2.60 -7.77 15.89
N ASP A 81 -3.77 -7.20 16.19
CA ASP A 81 -4.96 -7.93 16.64
C ASP A 81 -5.99 -8.18 15.52
N GLU A 82 -5.84 -7.50 14.39
CA GLU A 82 -6.72 -7.62 13.23
C GLU A 82 -5.91 -7.81 11.95
N GLN A 83 -6.49 -8.54 10.99
CA GLN A 83 -5.95 -8.75 9.66
C GLN A 83 -6.98 -8.31 8.61
N LEU A 84 -6.57 -7.41 7.71
CA LEU A 84 -7.37 -6.82 6.66
C LEU A 84 -7.15 -7.56 5.34
N ASP A 85 -8.22 -8.02 4.69
CA ASP A 85 -8.16 -8.44 3.28
C ASP A 85 -8.21 -7.19 2.39
N VAL A 86 -7.03 -6.74 1.94
CA VAL A 86 -6.86 -5.48 1.22
C VAL A 86 -7.63 -5.48 -0.10
N LEU A 87 -7.72 -6.60 -0.80
CA LEU A 87 -8.39 -6.65 -2.11
C LEU A 87 -9.90 -6.52 -1.98
N SER A 88 -10.48 -6.89 -0.83
CA SER A 88 -11.90 -6.71 -0.54
C SER A 88 -12.30 -5.29 -0.14
N LEU A 89 -11.36 -4.47 0.35
CA LEU A 89 -11.66 -3.12 0.86
C LEU A 89 -12.12 -2.16 -0.24
N SER A 90 -13.02 -1.24 0.12
CA SER A 90 -13.50 -0.18 -0.77
C SER A 90 -13.75 1.15 -0.03
N GLY A 91 -13.81 2.25 -0.77
CA GLY A 91 -14.20 3.56 -0.25
C GLY A 91 -13.44 4.01 1.00
N GLU A 92 -14.17 4.26 2.08
CA GLU A 92 -13.64 4.74 3.35
C GLU A 92 -12.66 3.75 4.01
N GLN A 93 -12.90 2.44 3.88
CA GLN A 93 -12.02 1.41 4.45
C GLN A 93 -10.60 1.49 3.86
N LEU A 94 -10.51 1.74 2.54
CA LEU A 94 -9.21 1.94 1.89
C LEU A 94 -8.53 3.22 2.38
N ARG A 95 -9.29 4.28 2.62
CA ARG A 95 -8.77 5.56 3.10
C ARG A 95 -8.24 5.45 4.53
N GLU A 96 -8.92 4.69 5.39
CA GLU A 96 -8.48 4.40 6.75
C GLU A 96 -7.20 3.54 6.74
N MET A 97 -7.20 2.43 6.01
CA MET A 97 -6.04 1.54 5.89
C MET A 97 -4.79 2.29 5.37
N ARG A 98 -4.95 3.11 4.33
CA ARG A 98 -3.84 3.89 3.75
C ARG A 98 -3.32 5.03 4.63
N GLY A 99 -4.13 5.48 5.59
CA GLY A 99 -3.75 6.55 6.52
C GLY A 99 -3.14 6.05 7.82
N ALA A 100 -3.65 4.93 8.33
CA ALA A 100 -3.32 4.43 9.65
C ALA A 100 -2.35 3.24 9.63
N GLU A 101 -2.44 2.38 8.61
CA GLU A 101 -1.81 1.06 8.62
C GLU A 101 -0.68 0.92 7.60
N ALA A 102 -0.82 1.50 6.40
CA ALA A 102 0.21 1.43 5.37
C ALA A 102 0.26 2.70 4.50
N ALA A 103 1.46 3.22 4.27
CA ALA A 103 1.71 4.37 3.40
C ALA A 103 2.78 4.05 2.36
N MET A 104 2.76 4.77 1.23
CA MET A 104 3.78 4.65 0.18
C MET A 104 4.42 6.00 -0.10
N VAL A 105 5.75 5.99 -0.22
CA VAL A 105 6.56 7.09 -0.74
C VAL A 105 6.95 6.74 -2.17
N PHE A 106 6.57 7.57 -3.14
CA PHE A 106 6.81 7.32 -4.56
C PHE A 106 8.22 7.75 -4.99
N GLN A 107 8.72 7.13 -6.07
CA GLN A 107 10.07 7.41 -6.60
C GLN A 107 10.23 8.83 -7.16
N GLU A 108 9.15 9.48 -7.60
CA GLU A 108 9.15 10.84 -8.15
C GLU A 108 8.43 11.83 -7.22
N PRO A 109 9.10 12.35 -6.17
CA PRO A 109 8.47 13.26 -5.21
C PRO A 109 8.17 14.64 -5.82
N ASN A 110 8.90 15.06 -6.86
CA ASN A 110 8.75 16.40 -7.44
C ASN A 110 7.45 16.58 -8.23
N SER A 111 6.86 15.50 -8.75
CA SER A 111 5.62 15.57 -9.55
C SER A 111 4.35 15.60 -8.69
N VAL A 112 4.45 15.33 -7.38
CA VAL A 112 3.30 15.26 -6.45
C VAL A 112 3.19 16.46 -5.52
N LEU A 113 4.22 17.31 -5.40
CA LEU A 113 4.16 18.53 -4.60
C LEU A 113 3.66 19.71 -5.45
N ASN A 114 2.65 20.41 -4.97
CA ASN A 114 2.15 21.62 -5.60
C ASN A 114 3.00 22.83 -5.14
N PRO A 115 3.73 23.50 -6.06
CA PRO A 115 4.66 24.57 -5.71
C PRO A 115 3.97 25.84 -5.20
N VAL A 116 2.65 25.95 -5.33
CA VAL A 116 1.85 27.07 -4.80
C VAL A 116 1.73 27.01 -3.28
N TYR A 117 1.91 25.83 -2.66
CA TYR A 117 1.75 25.63 -1.22
C TYR A 117 3.07 25.34 -0.52
N THR A 118 3.17 25.78 0.75
CA THR A 118 4.34 25.46 1.58
C THR A 118 4.40 23.96 1.90
N ILE A 119 5.60 23.46 2.20
CA ILE A 119 5.79 22.07 2.63
C ILE A 119 4.89 21.74 3.83
N GLY A 120 4.87 22.61 4.86
CA GLY A 120 4.05 22.41 6.05
C GLY A 120 2.56 22.35 5.75
N TRP A 121 2.06 23.19 4.82
CA TRP A 121 0.66 23.13 4.42
C TRP A 121 0.30 21.79 3.76
N GLN A 122 1.17 21.27 2.89
CA GLN A 122 0.94 20.00 2.20
C GLN A 122 1.01 18.79 3.15
N ILE A 123 1.89 18.83 4.15
CA ILE A 123 1.93 17.83 5.23
C ILE A 123 0.63 17.88 6.05
N GLU A 124 0.19 19.08 6.46
CA GLU A 124 -1.07 19.24 7.19
C GLU A 124 -2.30 18.77 6.39
N GLU A 125 -2.31 18.98 5.07
CA GLU A 125 -3.37 18.53 4.18
C GLU A 125 -3.50 17.00 4.21
N GLY A 126 -2.40 16.27 4.06
CA GLY A 126 -2.41 14.80 4.12
C GLY A 126 -2.89 14.28 5.49
N LEU A 127 -2.48 14.93 6.58
CA LEU A 127 -2.94 14.56 7.94
C LEU A 127 -4.45 14.80 8.11
N ARG A 128 -5.00 15.90 7.56
CA ARG A 128 -6.43 16.18 7.56
C ARG A 128 -7.21 15.20 6.68
N ALA A 129 -6.64 14.84 5.53
CA ALA A 129 -7.21 13.83 4.63
C ALA A 129 -7.37 12.47 5.32
N HIS A 130 -6.57 12.18 6.35
CA HIS A 130 -6.69 10.97 7.18
C HIS A 130 -7.27 11.22 8.58
N GLY A 131 -8.07 12.28 8.76
CA GLY A 131 -8.96 12.43 9.92
C GLY A 131 -8.39 13.22 11.10
N MET A 132 -7.16 13.76 11.01
CA MET A 132 -6.65 14.67 12.05
C MET A 132 -7.27 16.06 11.90
N LYS A 133 -8.18 16.41 12.82
CA LYS A 133 -8.98 17.65 12.76
C LYS A 133 -8.50 18.75 13.71
N ASP A 134 -7.76 18.42 14.78
CA ASP A 134 -7.28 19.40 15.75
C ASP A 134 -5.95 20.03 15.30
N LYS A 135 -5.94 21.37 15.13
CA LYS A 135 -4.74 22.15 14.79
C LYS A 135 -3.61 21.98 15.80
N LYS A 136 -3.93 21.73 17.07
CA LYS A 136 -2.94 21.51 18.13
C LYS A 136 -2.30 20.12 18.01
N GLU A 137 -3.08 19.12 17.61
CA GLU A 137 -2.60 17.76 17.35
C GLU A 137 -1.77 17.69 16.06
N LEU A 138 -2.19 18.41 15.01
CA LEU A 138 -1.46 18.53 13.75
C LEU A 138 -0.05 19.11 13.96
N ARG A 139 0.06 20.19 14.73
CA ARG A 139 1.36 20.84 15.04
C ARG A 139 2.26 20.05 15.99
N ALA A 140 1.72 19.09 16.74
CA ALA A 140 2.51 18.24 17.63
C ALA A 140 3.12 17.02 16.92
N LYS A 141 2.58 16.65 15.75
CA LYS A 141 3.01 15.50 14.94
C LYS A 141 3.71 15.86 13.63
N ALA A 142 3.53 17.10 13.13
CA ALA A 142 4.25 17.66 11.98
C ALA A 142 5.64 18.15 12.40
#